data_AF-W1ETA6-F1
#
_entry.id   AF-W1ETA6-F1
#
_cell.length_a   1.000
_cell.length_b   1.000
_cell.length_c   1.000
_cell.angle_alpha   90.00
_cell.angle_beta   90.00
_cell.angle_gamma   90.00
#
_symmetry.space_group_name_H-M   'P 1'
#
loop_
_entity.id
_entity.type
_entity.pdbx_description
1 polymer ?
#
loop_
_entity_poly.entity_id
_entity_poly.type
_entity_poly.pdbx_seq_one_letter_code
_entity_poly.pdbx_strand_id
1 'polypeptide(L)'
;MLLVVTSNNLIVMWAAIEATTLSSAFLVGIYGQRSSLEAAWKYIIICTVGVAFGLFGTVLVYANVASVMPQAEMAIFWSEVLKQSSLLDPTLMLLAFVFVLIGFGTKTGLFPMHAWLPDAHSEAPSPVSALLSAVLLNCALLVLIRYYIIICQAIGSDFPNRLLLIFGMLSVAVAAFFILVQRDIKRLLAYSSVENMGLVAVALGIGGPLGIFAALLHTLNHSLAKTLLFCGSGNVLLKYGTRDLNVVCGMLKIMPFTAVLFGGGALALAGMPPFNIFS
;
A
#
# COMPACT_ATOMS: atom_id res chain seq x y z
N MET A 1 -6.10 -1.99 -11.69
CA MET A 1 -4.88 -2.67 -11.21
C MET A 1 -3.92 -2.96 -12.36
N LEU A 2 -4.24 -3.83 -13.33
CA LEU A 2 -3.35 -4.11 -14.47
C LEU A 2 -2.89 -2.84 -15.20
N LEU A 3 -3.83 -1.93 -15.49
CA LEU A 3 -3.55 -0.64 -16.13
C LEU A 3 -2.57 0.24 -15.33
N VAL A 4 -2.57 0.14 -13.99
CA VAL A 4 -1.61 0.89 -13.15
C VAL A 4 -0.18 0.40 -13.43
N VAL A 5 0.00 -0.92 -13.52
CA VAL A 5 1.31 -1.54 -13.67
C VAL A 5 1.86 -1.37 -15.09
N THR A 6 1.00 -1.49 -16.10
CA THR A 6 1.41 -1.47 -17.51
C THR A 6 1.45 -0.08 -18.13
N SER A 7 0.76 0.92 -17.56
CA SER A 7 0.71 2.26 -18.12
C SER A 7 2.06 2.97 -18.03
N ASN A 8 2.51 3.56 -19.13
CA ASN A 8 3.62 4.52 -19.14
C ASN A 8 3.13 5.97 -18.93
N ASN A 9 1.83 6.24 -19.05
CA ASN A 9 1.27 7.57 -18.94
C ASN A 9 0.93 7.90 -17.47
N LEU A 10 1.46 9.02 -16.96
CA LEU A 10 1.32 9.48 -15.57
C LEU A 10 -0.15 9.72 -15.17
N ILE A 11 -0.92 10.36 -16.05
CA ILE A 11 -2.33 10.67 -15.83
C ILE A 11 -3.17 9.38 -15.84
N VAL A 12 -2.89 8.46 -16.77
CA VAL A 12 -3.56 7.16 -16.82
C VAL A 12 -3.22 6.32 -15.59
N MET A 13 -1.97 6.34 -15.10
CA MET A 13 -1.62 5.67 -13.84
C MET A 13 -2.42 6.22 -12.66
N TRP A 14 -2.50 7.54 -12.54
CA TRP A 14 -3.30 8.20 -11.50
C TRP A 14 -4.79 7.83 -11.61
N ALA A 15 -5.38 7.95 -12.80
CA ALA A 15 -6.78 7.63 -13.04
C ALA A 15 -7.06 6.15 -12.76
N ALA A 16 -6.12 5.26 -13.11
CA ALA A 16 -6.23 3.84 -12.84
C ALA A 16 -6.16 3.53 -11.33
N ILE A 17 -5.34 4.25 -10.55
CA ILE A 17 -5.33 4.16 -9.09
C ILE A 17 -6.68 4.61 -8.54
N GLU A 18 -7.23 5.74 -8.98
CA GLU A 18 -8.52 6.20 -8.46
C GLU A 18 -9.68 5.29 -8.86
N ALA A 19 -9.64 4.71 -10.06
CA ALA A 19 -10.58 3.68 -10.48
C ALA A 19 -10.53 2.45 -9.55
N THR A 20 -9.36 2.11 -8.98
CA THR A 20 -9.30 1.06 -7.93
C THR A 20 -10.00 1.49 -6.64
N THR A 21 -9.92 2.78 -6.24
CA THR A 21 -10.69 3.32 -5.11
C THR A 21 -12.18 3.11 -5.32
N LEU A 22 -12.71 3.61 -6.43
CA LEU A 22 -14.14 3.61 -6.71
C LEU A 22 -14.68 2.18 -6.82
N SER A 23 -14.00 1.30 -7.56
CA SER A 23 -14.45 -0.09 -7.73
C SER A 23 -14.40 -0.89 -6.43
N SER A 24 -13.33 -0.76 -5.65
CA SER A 24 -13.21 -1.53 -4.40
C SER A 24 -14.10 -0.99 -3.28
N ALA A 25 -14.51 0.29 -3.30
CA ALA A 25 -15.42 0.83 -2.30
C ALA A 25 -16.80 0.14 -2.34
N PHE A 26 -17.32 -0.17 -3.54
CA PHE A 26 -18.55 -0.96 -3.69
C PHE A 26 -18.37 -2.38 -3.13
N LEU A 27 -17.19 -2.98 -3.28
CA LEU A 27 -16.89 -4.29 -2.73
C LEU A 27 -16.75 -4.27 -1.19
N VAL A 28 -16.21 -3.20 -0.60
CA VAL A 28 -16.16 -3.01 0.85
C VAL A 28 -17.56 -2.86 1.44
N GLY A 29 -18.42 -2.08 0.78
CA GLY A 29 -19.80 -1.81 1.22
C GLY A 29 -20.82 -2.88 0.84
N ILE A 30 -20.40 -4.03 0.26
CA ILE A 30 -21.32 -5.00 -0.37
C ILE A 30 -22.33 -5.62 0.61
N TYR A 31 -21.98 -5.73 1.90
CA TYR A 31 -22.88 -6.29 2.91
C TYR A 31 -24.01 -5.34 3.30
N GLY A 32 -23.93 -4.04 2.97
CA GLY A 32 -25.00 -3.06 3.23
C GLY A 32 -25.29 -2.77 4.70
N GLN A 33 -24.49 -3.29 5.63
CA GLN A 33 -24.60 -3.04 7.07
C GLN A 33 -24.04 -1.65 7.40
N ARG A 34 -24.53 -1.02 8.49
CA ARG A 34 -24.08 0.32 8.91
C ARG A 34 -22.55 0.42 9.04
N SER A 35 -21.90 -0.59 9.63
CA SER A 35 -20.44 -0.66 9.76
C SER A 35 -19.74 -0.74 8.39
N SER A 36 -20.23 -1.60 7.49
CA SER A 36 -19.66 -1.76 6.14
C SER A 36 -19.82 -0.51 5.28
N LEU A 37 -20.96 0.19 5.39
CA LEU A 37 -21.18 1.47 4.70
C LEU A 37 -20.29 2.56 5.28
N GLU A 38 -20.14 2.64 6.60
CA GLU A 38 -19.22 3.58 7.25
C GLU A 38 -17.77 3.34 6.80
N ALA A 39 -17.32 2.07 6.77
CA ALA A 39 -15.99 1.70 6.30
C ALA A 39 -15.77 2.07 4.84
N ALA A 40 -16.75 1.78 3.96
CA ALA A 40 -16.70 2.17 2.56
C ALA A 40 -16.64 3.69 2.37
N TRP A 41 -17.41 4.45 3.15
CA TRP A 41 -17.40 5.93 3.12
C TRP A 41 -16.07 6.50 3.60
N LYS A 42 -15.54 6.04 4.74
CA LYS A 42 -14.21 6.42 5.22
C LYS A 42 -13.15 6.13 4.18
N TYR A 43 -13.23 4.96 3.56
CA TYR A 43 -12.31 4.54 2.51
C TYR A 43 -12.33 5.45 1.30
N ILE A 44 -13.52 5.76 0.75
CA ILE A 44 -13.67 6.70 -0.38
C ILE A 44 -13.08 8.06 0.00
N ILE A 45 -13.52 8.66 1.11
CA ILE A 45 -13.13 10.02 1.48
C ILE A 45 -11.60 10.11 1.65
N ILE A 46 -11.02 9.23 2.48
CA ILE A 46 -9.59 9.30 2.79
C ILE A 46 -8.76 9.01 1.54
N CYS A 47 -9.12 7.98 0.76
CA CYS A 47 -8.33 7.64 -0.43
C CYS A 47 -8.50 8.65 -1.56
N THR A 48 -9.70 9.13 -1.87
CA THR A 48 -9.91 10.11 -2.94
C THR A 48 -9.23 11.44 -2.60
N VAL A 49 -9.30 11.90 -1.34
CA VAL A 49 -8.57 13.11 -0.91
C VAL A 49 -7.06 12.91 -1.00
N GLY A 50 -6.55 11.75 -0.56
CA GLY A 50 -5.14 11.41 -0.75
C GLY A 50 -4.75 11.43 -2.23
N VAL A 51 -5.45 10.65 -3.05
CA VAL A 51 -5.18 10.55 -4.49
C VAL A 51 -5.31 11.91 -5.20
N ALA A 52 -6.16 12.83 -4.73
CA ALA A 52 -6.20 14.22 -5.21
C ALA A 52 -4.90 14.99 -4.92
N PHE A 53 -4.28 14.84 -3.74
CA PHE A 53 -2.92 15.34 -3.50
C PHE A 53 -1.90 14.68 -4.43
N GLY A 54 -2.04 13.38 -4.69
CA GLY A 54 -1.21 12.67 -5.67
C GLY A 54 -1.36 13.22 -7.10
N LEU A 55 -2.57 13.65 -7.48
CA LEU A 55 -2.82 14.34 -8.74
C LEU A 55 -2.08 15.67 -8.79
N PHE A 56 -2.18 16.46 -7.70
CA PHE A 56 -1.50 17.74 -7.64
C PHE A 56 0.03 17.58 -7.78
N GLY A 57 0.62 16.61 -7.09
CA GLY A 57 2.03 16.25 -7.28
C GLY A 57 2.36 15.81 -8.72
N THR A 58 1.47 15.04 -9.36
CA THR A 58 1.60 14.64 -10.78
C THR A 58 1.59 15.86 -11.71
N VAL A 59 0.70 16.83 -11.46
CA VAL A 59 0.61 18.08 -12.23
C VAL A 59 1.86 18.93 -12.05
N LEU A 60 2.44 19.00 -10.85
CA LEU A 60 3.70 19.71 -10.61
C LEU A 60 4.87 19.09 -11.39
N VAL A 61 4.96 17.75 -11.41
CA VAL A 61 5.96 17.04 -12.24
C VAL A 61 5.76 17.35 -13.72
N TYR A 62 4.53 17.23 -14.21
CA TYR A 62 4.18 17.52 -15.59
C TYR A 62 4.53 18.96 -15.98
N ALA A 63 4.14 19.95 -15.18
CA ALA A 63 4.39 21.36 -15.45
C ALA A 63 5.89 21.69 -15.49
N ASN A 64 6.67 21.10 -14.59
CA ASN A 64 8.12 21.29 -14.57
C ASN A 64 8.77 20.73 -15.83
N VAL A 65 8.44 19.49 -16.21
CA VAL A 65 9.00 18.84 -17.42
C VAL A 65 8.56 19.56 -18.69
N ALA A 66 7.28 19.94 -18.78
CA ALA A 66 6.73 20.66 -19.92
C ALA A 66 7.41 22.03 -20.15
N SER A 67 7.96 22.65 -19.10
CA SER A 67 8.69 23.92 -19.21
C SER A 67 10.08 23.77 -19.84
N VAL A 68 10.65 22.57 -19.81
CA VAL A 68 12.02 22.29 -20.29
C VAL A 68 12.00 21.53 -21.62
N MET A 69 10.93 20.79 -21.91
CA MET A 69 10.79 20.00 -23.14
C MET A 69 10.24 20.82 -24.32
N PRO A 70 10.84 20.70 -25.53
CA PRO A 70 10.28 21.31 -26.74
C PRO A 70 8.89 20.77 -27.12
N GLN A 71 8.62 19.49 -26.84
CA GLN A 71 7.36 18.82 -27.10
C GLN A 71 6.64 18.54 -25.76
N ALA A 72 5.98 19.57 -25.22
CA ALA A 72 5.32 19.50 -23.92
C ALA A 72 4.30 18.35 -23.78
N GLU A 73 3.65 17.96 -24.89
CA GLU A 73 2.69 16.85 -24.91
C GLU A 73 3.31 15.51 -24.48
N MET A 74 4.61 15.32 -24.71
CA MET A 74 5.32 14.09 -24.34
C MET A 74 5.64 14.00 -22.84
N ALA A 75 5.50 15.10 -22.10
CA ALA A 75 5.73 15.15 -20.65
C ALA A 75 4.70 14.31 -19.84
N ILE A 76 3.64 13.81 -20.49
CA ILE A 76 2.70 12.87 -19.86
C ILE A 76 3.27 11.45 -19.70
N PHE A 77 4.34 11.11 -20.42
CA PHE A 77 4.93 9.77 -20.40
C PHE A 77 6.07 9.70 -19.38
N TRP A 78 5.98 8.76 -18.43
CA TRP A 78 6.96 8.55 -17.38
C TRP A 78 8.38 8.35 -17.94
N SER A 79 8.51 7.57 -19.02
CA SER A 79 9.79 7.34 -19.70
C SER A 79 10.45 8.60 -20.25
N GLU A 80 9.67 9.56 -20.74
CA GLU A 80 10.21 10.83 -21.26
C GLU A 80 10.57 11.78 -20.14
N VAL A 81 9.74 11.85 -19.10
CA VAL A 81 10.04 12.60 -17.87
C VAL A 81 11.36 12.14 -17.25
N LEU A 82 11.59 10.82 -17.18
CA LEU A 82 12.82 10.27 -16.61
C LEU A 82 14.08 10.75 -17.32
N LYS A 83 14.05 10.87 -18.65
CA LYS A 83 15.21 11.34 -19.46
C LYS A 83 15.57 12.79 -19.18
N GLN A 84 14.59 13.61 -18.81
CA GLN A 84 14.76 15.06 -18.58
C GLN A 84 14.90 15.42 -17.10
N SER A 85 14.87 14.41 -16.22
CA SER A 85 14.85 14.59 -14.76
C SER A 85 15.96 15.47 -14.21
N SER A 86 17.17 15.41 -14.78
CA SER A 86 18.32 16.23 -14.34
C SER A 86 18.21 17.72 -14.67
N LEU A 87 17.25 18.12 -15.50
CA LEU A 87 17.03 19.51 -15.90
C LEU A 87 15.84 20.15 -15.18
N LEU A 88 15.16 19.40 -14.31
CA LEU A 88 13.94 19.85 -13.63
C LEU A 88 14.25 20.81 -12.49
N ASP A 89 13.39 21.81 -12.29
CA ASP A 89 13.50 22.74 -11.17
C ASP A 89 13.42 21.97 -9.83
N PRO A 90 14.45 22.08 -8.95
CA PRO A 90 14.49 21.33 -7.70
C PRO A 90 13.36 21.68 -6.73
N THR A 91 12.93 22.94 -6.69
CA THR A 91 11.91 23.42 -5.75
C THR A 91 10.56 22.79 -6.05
N LEU A 92 10.18 22.75 -7.34
CA LEU A 92 8.98 22.07 -7.79
C LEU A 92 9.05 20.56 -7.53
N MET A 93 10.23 19.93 -7.65
CA MET A 93 10.39 18.50 -7.40
C MET A 93 10.28 18.14 -5.91
N LEU A 94 10.81 18.98 -5.01
CA LEU A 94 10.61 18.85 -3.57
C LEU A 94 9.12 18.88 -3.21
N LEU A 95 8.40 19.91 -3.69
CA LEU A 95 6.96 20.05 -3.47
C LEU A 95 6.17 18.89 -4.07
N ALA A 96 6.49 18.51 -5.31
CA ALA A 96 5.85 17.38 -5.97
C ALA A 96 6.01 16.10 -5.18
N PHE A 97 7.20 15.81 -4.64
CA PHE A 97 7.42 14.60 -3.84
C PHE A 97 6.56 14.57 -2.58
N VAL A 98 6.41 15.69 -1.87
CA VAL A 98 5.56 15.76 -0.68
C VAL A 98 4.12 15.40 -1.04
N PHE A 99 3.58 15.98 -2.11
CA PHE A 99 2.21 15.69 -2.55
C PHE A 99 2.01 14.27 -3.10
N VAL A 100 2.98 13.76 -3.85
CA VAL A 100 3.02 12.36 -4.32
C VAL A 100 3.07 11.40 -3.14
N LEU A 101 3.93 11.65 -2.15
CA LEU A 101 4.08 10.82 -0.96
C LEU A 101 2.79 10.84 -0.14
N ILE A 102 2.18 12.01 0.07
CA ILE A 102 0.89 12.10 0.76
C ILE A 102 -0.16 11.34 -0.05
N GLY A 103 -0.24 11.54 -1.36
CA GLY A 103 -1.31 10.96 -2.14
C GLY A 103 -1.24 9.45 -2.30
N PHE A 104 -0.15 8.97 -2.89
CA PHE A 104 0.04 7.53 -3.10
C PHE A 104 0.39 6.82 -1.79
N GLY A 105 1.06 7.48 -0.84
CA GLY A 105 1.28 6.92 0.50
C GLY A 105 -0.01 6.73 1.29
N THR A 106 -1.05 7.55 1.05
CA THR A 106 -2.38 7.30 1.62
C THR A 106 -2.92 5.97 1.11
N LYS A 107 -2.77 5.71 -0.19
CA LYS A 107 -3.26 4.50 -0.83
C LYS A 107 -2.41 3.26 -0.51
N THR A 108 -1.12 3.44 -0.24
CA THR A 108 -0.23 2.41 0.32
C THR A 108 -0.53 2.12 1.79
N GLY A 109 -1.20 3.04 2.49
CA GLY A 109 -1.58 2.88 3.89
C GLY A 109 -0.48 3.25 4.88
N LEU A 110 0.36 4.23 4.54
CA LEU A 110 1.37 4.77 5.45
C LEU A 110 0.73 5.64 6.54
N PHE A 111 1.30 5.62 7.74
CA PHE A 111 0.96 6.57 8.80
C PHE A 111 1.37 7.99 8.39
N PRO A 112 0.55 9.03 8.65
CA PRO A 112 -0.70 9.01 9.43
C PRO A 112 -1.96 8.64 8.62
N MET A 113 -1.88 8.50 7.30
CA MET A 113 -3.06 8.34 6.43
C MET A 113 -3.66 6.93 6.38
N HIS A 114 -3.09 5.98 7.13
CA HIS A 114 -3.49 4.57 7.21
C HIS A 114 -4.91 4.28 7.75
N ALA A 115 -5.63 5.27 8.32
CA ALA A 115 -6.83 5.04 9.11
C ALA A 115 -7.99 4.34 8.36
N TRP A 116 -8.05 4.46 7.03
CA TRP A 116 -9.03 3.76 6.21
C TRP A 116 -8.80 2.25 6.16
N LEU A 117 -7.55 1.80 6.28
CA LEU A 117 -7.12 0.46 5.92
C LEU A 117 -7.66 -0.59 6.91
N PRO A 118 -7.52 -0.43 8.24
CA PRO A 118 -8.11 -1.38 9.20
C PRO A 118 -9.63 -1.52 9.06
N ASP A 119 -10.35 -0.42 8.86
CA ASP A 119 -11.80 -0.41 8.75
C ASP A 119 -12.26 -1.10 7.44
N ALA A 120 -11.66 -0.74 6.29
CA ALA A 120 -12.00 -1.34 5.00
C ALA A 120 -11.74 -2.85 4.96
N HIS A 121 -10.60 -3.30 5.48
CA HIS A 121 -10.28 -4.72 5.56
C HIS A 121 -11.17 -5.49 6.53
N SER A 122 -11.63 -4.86 7.62
CA SER A 122 -12.51 -5.53 8.58
C SER A 122 -13.86 -5.86 7.95
N GLU A 123 -14.41 -4.93 7.18
CA GLU A 123 -15.78 -5.03 6.67
C GLU A 123 -15.90 -5.68 5.27
N ALA A 124 -14.86 -5.64 4.44
CA ALA A 124 -14.92 -6.25 3.11
C ALA A 124 -15.02 -7.79 3.16
N PRO A 125 -15.56 -8.47 2.15
CA PRO A 125 -15.43 -9.93 2.04
C PRO A 125 -13.95 -10.38 2.09
N SER A 126 -13.67 -11.58 2.62
CA SER A 126 -12.28 -12.06 2.76
C SER A 126 -11.48 -12.10 1.45
N PRO A 127 -12.03 -12.54 0.31
CA PRO A 127 -11.32 -12.47 -0.98
C PRO A 127 -11.03 -11.03 -1.43
N VAL A 128 -11.95 -10.09 -1.15
CA VAL A 128 -11.74 -8.66 -1.43
C VAL A 128 -10.63 -8.11 -0.54
N SER A 129 -10.60 -8.50 0.74
CA SER A 129 -9.54 -8.11 1.68
C SER A 129 -8.17 -8.64 1.25
N ALA A 130 -8.11 -9.86 0.72
CA ALA A 130 -6.89 -10.41 0.14
C ALA A 130 -6.40 -9.57 -1.06
N LEU A 131 -7.30 -9.23 -1.99
CA LEU A 131 -6.99 -8.43 -3.18
C LEU A 131 -6.57 -6.99 -2.82
N LEU A 132 -7.24 -6.37 -1.83
CA LEU A 132 -6.87 -5.06 -1.30
C LEU A 132 -5.43 -5.08 -0.75
N SER A 133 -5.07 -6.06 0.07
CA SER A 133 -3.74 -6.08 0.70
C SER A 133 -2.65 -6.48 -0.28
N ALA A 134 -2.89 -7.47 -1.12
CA ALA A 134 -1.85 -8.08 -1.95
C ALA A 134 -1.60 -7.33 -3.27
N VAL A 135 -2.59 -6.59 -3.77
CA VAL A 135 -2.51 -5.96 -5.09
C VAL A 135 -2.70 -4.45 -5.02
N LEU A 136 -3.74 -3.96 -4.32
CA LEU A 136 -4.04 -2.53 -4.31
C LEU A 136 -2.91 -1.71 -3.67
N LEU A 137 -2.42 -2.12 -2.49
CA LEU A 137 -1.32 -1.42 -1.81
C LEU A 137 -0.05 -1.40 -2.68
N ASN A 138 0.25 -2.51 -3.34
CA ASN A 138 1.41 -2.63 -4.24
C ASN A 138 1.27 -1.77 -5.50
N CYS A 139 0.06 -1.62 -6.04
CA CYS A 139 -0.19 -0.72 -7.16
C CYS A 139 0.15 0.73 -6.78
N ALA A 140 -0.29 1.17 -5.59
CA ALA A 140 0.01 2.51 -5.09
C ALA A 140 1.51 2.68 -4.81
N LEU A 141 2.13 1.68 -4.18
CA LEU A 141 3.56 1.68 -3.90
C LEU A 141 4.39 1.75 -5.19
N LEU A 142 4.01 1.02 -6.24
CA LEU A 142 4.68 1.06 -7.54
C LEU A 142 4.67 2.48 -8.13
N VAL A 143 3.53 3.18 -8.06
CA VAL A 143 3.43 4.57 -8.53
C VAL A 143 4.32 5.48 -7.69
N LEU A 144 4.33 5.31 -6.36
CA LEU A 144 5.22 6.03 -5.47
C LEU A 144 6.71 5.80 -5.81
N ILE A 145 7.12 4.56 -6.06
CA ILE A 145 8.49 4.20 -6.47
C ILE A 145 8.85 4.86 -7.81
N ARG A 146 7.92 4.88 -8.77
CA ARG A 146 8.14 5.52 -10.07
C ARG A 146 8.40 7.02 -9.96
N TYR A 147 7.67 7.72 -9.09
CA TYR A 147 7.96 9.12 -8.81
C TYR A 147 9.25 9.31 -7.99
N TYR A 148 9.49 8.43 -7.00
CA TYR A 148 10.73 8.43 -6.23
C TYR A 148 11.96 8.36 -7.14
N ILE A 149 11.96 7.51 -8.18
CA ILE A 149 13.07 7.42 -9.15
C ILE A 149 13.30 8.75 -9.87
N ILE A 150 12.24 9.35 -10.42
CA ILE A 150 12.34 10.65 -11.13
C ILE A 150 12.92 11.72 -10.19
N ILE A 151 12.43 11.77 -8.96
CA ILE A 151 12.75 12.83 -8.00
C ILE A 151 14.16 12.65 -7.46
N CYS A 152 14.58 11.42 -7.14
CA CYS A 152 15.96 11.14 -6.76
C CYS A 152 16.96 11.54 -7.86
N GLN A 153 16.60 11.38 -9.13
CA GLN A 153 17.45 11.82 -10.25
C GLN A 153 17.47 13.34 -10.42
N ALA A 154 16.37 14.03 -10.08
CA ALA A 154 16.26 15.49 -10.19
C ALA A 154 16.95 16.25 -9.04
N ILE A 155 16.80 15.79 -7.80
CA ILE A 155 17.22 16.54 -6.59
C ILE A 155 18.13 15.76 -5.64
N GLY A 156 18.52 14.53 -5.99
CA GLY A 156 19.24 13.62 -5.10
C GLY A 156 18.33 12.82 -4.16
N SER A 157 18.88 11.79 -3.53
CA SER A 157 18.12 10.84 -2.71
C SER A 157 17.85 11.28 -1.27
N ASP A 158 18.61 12.23 -0.73
CA ASP A 158 18.60 12.54 0.71
C ASP A 158 17.23 12.99 1.23
N PHE A 159 16.49 13.79 0.45
CA PHE A 159 15.18 14.28 0.85
C PHE A 159 14.10 13.18 0.73
N PRO A 160 13.93 12.51 -0.44
CA PRO A 160 12.98 11.41 -0.56
C PRO A 160 13.21 10.28 0.44
N ASN A 161 14.48 9.89 0.63
CA ASN A 161 14.88 8.82 1.54
C ASN A 161 14.48 9.13 2.99
N ARG A 162 14.78 10.35 3.44
CA ARG A 162 14.47 10.80 4.80
C ARG A 162 12.98 10.78 5.09
N LEU A 163 12.16 11.23 4.15
CA LEU A 163 10.70 11.18 4.33
C LEU A 163 10.18 9.74 4.35
N LEU A 164 10.65 8.87 3.45
CA LEU A 164 10.26 7.46 3.45
C LEU A 164 10.68 6.75 4.75
N LEU A 165 11.87 7.04 5.28
CA LEU A 165 12.32 6.55 6.59
C LEU A 165 11.39 7.04 7.72
N ILE A 166 11.08 8.33 7.78
CA ILE A 166 10.22 8.89 8.83
C ILE A 166 8.83 8.26 8.78
N PHE A 167 8.16 8.29 7.62
CA PHE A 167 6.81 7.76 7.48
C PHE A 167 6.78 6.23 7.65
N GLY A 168 7.80 5.52 7.15
CA GLY A 168 7.95 4.08 7.31
C GLY A 168 8.13 3.67 8.77
N MET A 169 9.06 4.28 9.49
CA MET A 169 9.31 4.00 10.91
C MET A 169 8.09 4.32 11.78
N LEU A 170 7.41 5.45 11.52
CA LEU A 170 6.17 5.78 12.22
C LEU A 170 5.07 4.76 11.93
N SER A 171 4.95 4.28 10.68
CA SER A 171 3.97 3.26 10.30
C SER A 171 4.21 1.95 11.06
N VAL A 172 5.46 1.49 11.12
CA VAL A 172 5.86 0.30 11.88
C VAL A 172 5.54 0.46 13.36
N ALA A 173 5.99 1.57 13.97
CA ALA A 173 5.80 1.82 15.39
C ALA A 173 4.30 1.85 15.78
N VAL A 174 3.49 2.62 15.04
CA VAL A 174 2.06 2.77 15.33
C VAL A 174 1.31 1.46 15.09
N ALA A 175 1.60 0.76 14.00
CA ALA A 175 0.97 -0.53 13.72
C ALA A 175 1.29 -1.57 14.79
N ALA A 176 2.54 -1.65 15.26
CA ALA A 176 2.95 -2.60 16.30
C ALA A 176 2.13 -2.43 17.59
N PHE A 177 1.91 -1.19 18.06
CA PHE A 177 1.05 -0.94 19.23
C PHE A 177 -0.41 -1.34 18.99
N PHE A 178 -0.97 -1.03 17.81
CA PHE A 178 -2.35 -1.39 17.51
C PHE A 178 -2.57 -2.90 17.37
N ILE A 179 -1.61 -3.65 16.81
CA ILE A 179 -1.69 -5.11 16.65
C ILE A 179 -1.93 -5.80 17.99
N LEU A 180 -1.21 -5.39 19.05
CA LEU A 180 -1.27 -6.01 20.38
C LEU A 180 -2.66 -5.94 21.04
N VAL A 181 -3.45 -4.93 20.70
CA VAL A 181 -4.78 -4.70 21.30
C VAL A 181 -5.93 -5.20 20.41
N GLN A 182 -5.65 -5.68 19.20
CA GLN A 182 -6.69 -6.17 18.31
C GLN A 182 -7.25 -7.52 18.77
N ARG A 183 -8.58 -7.63 18.72
CA ARG A 183 -9.32 -8.87 19.00
C ARG A 183 -9.97 -9.49 17.76
N ASP A 184 -10.08 -8.75 16.66
CA ASP A 184 -10.61 -9.23 15.39
C ASP A 184 -9.46 -9.67 14.48
N ILE A 185 -9.53 -10.90 13.95
CA ILE A 185 -8.49 -11.47 13.07
C ILE A 185 -8.23 -10.59 11.85
N LYS A 186 -9.27 -10.11 11.17
CA LYS A 186 -9.11 -9.32 9.94
C LYS A 186 -8.55 -7.95 10.23
N ARG A 187 -8.96 -7.34 11.34
CA ARG A 187 -8.43 -6.05 11.79
C ARG A 187 -6.95 -6.17 12.20
N LEU A 188 -6.57 -7.24 12.88
CA LEU A 188 -5.18 -7.55 13.21
C LEU A 188 -4.34 -7.69 11.93
N LEU A 189 -4.82 -8.48 10.96
CA LEU A 189 -4.17 -8.61 9.65
C LEU A 189 -4.09 -7.27 8.92
N ALA A 190 -5.08 -6.40 9.03
CA ALA A 190 -5.03 -5.09 8.40
C ALA A 190 -3.93 -4.20 9.00
N TYR A 191 -3.79 -4.16 10.33
CA TYR A 191 -2.68 -3.44 10.95
C TYR A 191 -1.32 -4.03 10.61
N SER A 192 -1.17 -5.35 10.52
CA SER A 192 0.10 -5.90 10.07
C SER A 192 0.37 -5.63 8.58
N SER A 193 -0.63 -5.25 7.78
CA SER A 193 -0.38 -4.67 6.44
C SER A 193 0.19 -3.26 6.52
N VAL A 194 -0.29 -2.41 7.44
CA VAL A 194 0.31 -1.08 7.71
C VAL A 194 1.77 -1.21 8.13
N GLU A 195 2.07 -2.13 9.06
CA GLU A 195 3.42 -2.41 9.52
C GLU A 195 4.34 -2.82 8.37
N ASN A 196 3.91 -3.80 7.56
CA ASN A 196 4.70 -4.33 6.46
C ASN A 196 4.93 -3.31 5.34
N MET A 197 3.92 -2.50 4.99
CA MET A 197 4.12 -1.38 4.05
C MET A 197 5.05 -0.31 4.63
N GLY A 198 5.04 -0.13 5.95
CA GLY A 198 6.03 0.67 6.68
C GLY A 198 7.44 0.13 6.52
N LEU A 199 7.67 -1.17 6.70
CA LEU A 199 8.98 -1.82 6.47
C LEU A 199 9.47 -1.63 5.04
N VAL A 200 8.57 -1.76 4.05
CA VAL A 200 8.90 -1.50 2.65
C VAL A 200 9.32 -0.04 2.44
N ALA A 201 8.61 0.92 3.04
CA ALA A 201 9.00 2.33 2.98
C ALA A 201 10.34 2.59 3.68
N VAL A 202 10.63 1.93 4.80
CA VAL A 202 11.95 2.00 5.46
C VAL A 202 13.05 1.47 4.55
N ALA A 203 12.85 0.31 3.91
CA ALA A 203 13.81 -0.28 2.98
C ALA A 203 14.08 0.65 1.78
N LEU A 204 13.03 1.26 1.20
CA LEU A 204 13.19 2.28 0.16
C LEU A 204 13.92 3.53 0.68
N GLY A 205 13.66 3.92 1.92
CA GLY A 205 14.28 5.08 2.57
C GLY A 205 15.76 4.87 2.94
N ILE A 206 16.18 3.64 3.26
CA ILE A 206 17.61 3.29 3.36
C ILE A 206 18.27 3.45 1.99
N GLY A 207 17.53 3.11 0.92
CA GLY A 207 17.96 3.28 -0.45
C GLY A 207 19.08 2.33 -0.86
N GLY A 208 19.76 2.68 -1.95
CA GLY A 208 20.78 1.83 -2.58
C GLY A 208 20.21 0.54 -3.19
N PRO A 209 21.06 -0.26 -3.87
CA PRO A 209 20.63 -1.48 -4.54
C PRO A 209 20.00 -2.51 -3.58
N LEU A 210 20.55 -2.64 -2.38
CA LEU A 210 20.07 -3.58 -1.37
C LEU A 210 18.75 -3.15 -0.75
N GLY A 211 18.57 -1.86 -0.43
CA GLY A 211 17.30 -1.36 0.11
C GLY A 211 16.15 -1.49 -0.88
N ILE A 212 16.40 -1.18 -2.16
CA ILE A 212 15.41 -1.38 -3.24
C ILE A 212 15.10 -2.88 -3.42
N PHE A 213 16.11 -3.74 -3.43
CA PHE A 213 15.91 -5.18 -3.52
C PHE A 213 15.06 -5.72 -2.36
N ALA A 214 15.41 -5.35 -1.12
CA ALA A 214 14.68 -5.72 0.08
C ALA A 214 13.22 -5.24 0.03
N ALA A 215 12.97 -4.00 -0.38
CA ALA A 215 11.62 -3.45 -0.54
C ALA A 215 10.77 -4.28 -1.53
N LEU A 216 11.33 -4.65 -2.68
CA LEU A 216 10.64 -5.43 -3.71
C LEU A 216 10.41 -6.88 -3.27
N LEU A 217 11.42 -7.53 -2.68
CA LEU A 217 11.32 -8.89 -2.16
C LEU A 217 10.28 -8.98 -1.04
N HIS A 218 10.32 -8.04 -0.09
CA HIS A 218 9.35 -7.94 1.01
C HIS A 218 7.94 -7.76 0.48
N THR A 219 7.76 -6.88 -0.52
CA THR A 219 6.46 -6.63 -1.15
C THR A 219 5.88 -7.89 -1.80
N LEU A 220 6.70 -8.67 -2.51
CA LEU A 220 6.28 -9.94 -3.11
C LEU A 220 5.83 -10.95 -2.04
N ASN A 221 6.68 -11.17 -1.04
CA ASN A 221 6.42 -12.14 0.02
C ASN A 221 5.19 -11.74 0.86
N HIS A 222 5.06 -10.45 1.14
CA HIS A 222 3.91 -9.87 1.81
C HIS A 222 2.60 -10.20 1.08
N SER A 223 2.55 -9.98 -0.24
CA SER A 223 1.36 -10.27 -1.05
C SER A 223 0.95 -11.73 -1.00
N LEU A 224 1.91 -12.66 -1.07
CA LEU A 224 1.63 -14.09 -0.98
C LEU A 224 1.09 -14.47 0.39
N ALA A 225 1.78 -14.05 1.47
CA ALA A 225 1.38 -14.35 2.84
C ALA A 225 0.02 -13.73 3.19
N LYS A 226 -0.24 -12.48 2.77
CA LYS A 226 -1.52 -11.80 3.01
C LYS A 226 -2.67 -12.43 2.28
N THR A 227 -2.47 -12.85 1.03
CA THR A 227 -3.51 -13.56 0.28
C THR A 227 -3.92 -14.83 1.02
N LEU A 228 -2.93 -15.61 1.48
CA LEU A 228 -3.17 -16.82 2.26
C LEU A 228 -3.93 -16.53 3.56
N LEU A 229 -3.50 -15.53 4.33
CA LEU A 229 -4.07 -15.21 5.62
C LEU A 229 -5.47 -14.60 5.54
N PHE A 230 -5.72 -13.69 4.59
CA PHE A 230 -7.07 -13.13 4.42
C PHE A 230 -8.06 -14.20 3.94
N CYS A 231 -7.68 -15.04 2.98
CA CYS A 231 -8.52 -16.17 2.56
C CYS A 231 -8.74 -17.17 3.72
N GLY A 232 -7.69 -17.49 4.48
CA GLY A 232 -7.77 -18.35 5.67
C GLY A 232 -8.68 -17.77 6.76
N SER A 233 -8.65 -16.45 6.98
CA SER A 233 -9.58 -15.77 7.89
C SER A 233 -11.04 -15.89 7.45
N GLY A 234 -11.29 -15.99 6.14
CA GLY A 234 -12.61 -16.31 5.59
C GLY A 234 -13.08 -17.71 5.95
N ASN A 235 -12.19 -18.71 5.86
CA ASN A 235 -12.49 -20.07 6.30
C ASN A 235 -12.81 -20.12 7.80
N VAL A 236 -12.06 -19.37 8.61
CA VAL A 236 -12.32 -19.23 10.05
C VAL A 236 -13.72 -18.66 10.29
N LEU A 237 -14.06 -17.56 9.64
CA LEU A 237 -15.39 -16.95 9.75
C LEU A 237 -16.50 -17.94 9.35
N LEU A 238 -16.34 -18.67 8.26
CA LEU A 238 -17.33 -19.65 7.79
C LEU A 238 -17.52 -20.82 8.77
N LYS A 239 -16.46 -21.26 9.46
CA LYS A 239 -16.51 -22.43 10.35
C LYS A 239 -16.94 -22.08 11.78
N TYR A 240 -16.47 -20.95 12.31
CA TYR A 240 -16.74 -20.53 13.69
C TYR A 240 -17.88 -19.52 13.80
N GLY A 241 -18.33 -18.92 12.70
CA GLY A 241 -19.35 -17.86 12.70
C GLY A 241 -18.88 -16.53 13.30
N THR A 242 -17.60 -16.42 13.67
CA THR A 242 -17.01 -15.23 14.29
C THR A 242 -15.56 -15.05 13.87
N ARG A 243 -15.06 -13.83 14.03
CA ARG A 243 -13.66 -13.42 13.80
C ARG A 243 -12.95 -13.04 15.09
N ASP A 244 -13.61 -13.18 16.24
CA ASP A 244 -13.06 -12.84 17.55
C ASP A 244 -12.02 -13.88 17.98
N LEU A 245 -10.78 -13.42 18.16
CA LEU A 245 -9.64 -14.20 18.60
C LEU A 245 -9.85 -14.87 19.97
N ASN A 246 -10.71 -14.32 20.82
CA ASN A 246 -11.01 -14.91 22.14
C ASN A 246 -11.95 -16.12 22.04
N VAL A 247 -12.72 -16.22 20.95
CA VAL A 247 -13.70 -17.28 20.72
C VAL A 247 -13.13 -18.36 19.80
N VAL A 248 -12.33 -17.98 18.80
CA VAL A 248 -11.72 -18.90 17.84
C VAL A 248 -10.60 -19.70 18.52
N CYS A 249 -10.92 -20.91 18.98
CA CYS A 249 -9.98 -21.82 19.64
C CYS A 249 -9.99 -23.22 18.98
N GLY A 250 -8.87 -23.94 19.02
CA GLY A 250 -8.80 -25.34 18.58
C GLY A 250 -8.77 -25.56 17.06
N MET A 251 -8.30 -24.57 16.28
CA MET A 251 -8.25 -24.63 14.82
C MET A 251 -7.56 -25.88 14.27
N LEU A 252 -6.47 -26.35 14.89
CA LEU A 252 -5.75 -27.56 14.46
C LEU A 252 -6.61 -28.83 14.51
N LYS A 253 -7.60 -28.90 15.41
CA LYS A 253 -8.50 -30.05 15.53
C LYS A 253 -9.67 -29.98 14.54
N ILE A 254 -10.19 -28.77 14.29
CA ILE A 254 -11.43 -28.56 13.53
C ILE A 254 -11.15 -28.38 12.03
N MET A 255 -10.03 -27.75 11.67
CA MET A 255 -9.67 -27.39 10.30
C MET A 255 -8.14 -27.46 10.09
N PRO A 256 -7.52 -28.66 10.18
CA PRO A 256 -6.07 -28.82 10.28
C PRO A 256 -5.30 -28.17 9.13
N PHE A 257 -5.75 -28.34 7.88
CA PHE A 257 -5.08 -27.74 6.71
C PHE A 257 -5.11 -26.21 6.76
N THR A 258 -6.25 -25.60 7.10
CA THR A 258 -6.34 -24.14 7.23
C THR A 258 -5.49 -23.65 8.39
N ALA A 259 -5.48 -24.37 9.52
CA ALA A 259 -4.69 -24.01 10.69
C ALA A 259 -3.18 -24.02 10.41
N VAL A 260 -2.67 -25.05 9.73
CA VAL A 260 -1.25 -25.15 9.37
C VAL A 260 -0.86 -24.06 8.37
N LEU A 261 -1.67 -23.85 7.32
CA LEU A 261 -1.40 -22.80 6.33
C LEU A 261 -1.49 -21.39 6.95
N PHE A 262 -2.48 -21.15 7.80
CA PHE A 262 -2.65 -19.87 8.50
C PHE A 262 -1.50 -19.62 9.47
N GLY A 263 -1.09 -20.63 10.24
CA GLY A 263 0.08 -20.58 11.10
C GLY A 263 1.36 -20.30 10.31
N GLY A 264 1.59 -21.04 9.21
CA GLY A 264 2.73 -20.81 8.32
C GLY A 264 2.75 -19.40 7.73
N GLY A 265 1.60 -18.88 7.29
CA GLY A 265 1.48 -17.49 6.83
C GLY A 265 1.77 -16.45 7.91
N ALA A 266 1.35 -16.72 9.16
CA ALA A 266 1.61 -15.84 10.29
C ALA A 266 3.10 -15.82 10.66
N LEU A 267 3.74 -17.00 10.70
CA LEU A 267 5.19 -17.13 10.93
C LEU A 267 5.99 -16.45 9.82
N ALA A 268 5.53 -16.57 8.56
CA ALA A 268 6.12 -15.87 7.44
C ALA A 268 6.04 -14.35 7.62
N LEU A 269 4.87 -13.79 7.94
CA LEU A 269 4.73 -12.34 8.18
C LEU A 269 5.53 -11.85 9.40
N ALA A 270 5.74 -12.69 10.41
CA ALA A 270 6.58 -12.39 11.56
C ALA A 270 8.08 -12.43 11.23
N GLY A 271 8.46 -12.80 10.01
CA GLY A 271 9.86 -12.89 9.58
C GLY A 271 10.63 -14.00 10.29
N MET A 272 10.00 -15.15 10.58
CA MET A 272 10.72 -16.27 11.20
C MET A 272 11.49 -17.10 10.15
N PRO A 273 12.71 -17.57 10.43
CA PRO A 273 13.37 -18.60 9.62
C PRO A 273 12.49 -19.87 9.59
N PRO A 274 12.31 -20.55 8.44
CA PRO A 274 13.01 -20.43 7.16
C PRO A 274 12.25 -19.62 6.07
N PHE A 275 11.33 -18.72 6.45
CA PHE A 275 10.48 -18.04 5.48
C PHE A 275 11.18 -16.86 4.78
N ASN A 276 10.86 -16.61 3.52
CA ASN A 276 11.53 -15.60 2.69
C ASN A 276 11.43 -14.16 3.21
N ILE A 277 10.51 -13.83 4.12
CA ILE A 277 10.41 -12.49 4.74
C ILE A 277 11.55 -12.25 5.73
N PHE A 278 12.17 -13.32 6.26
CA PHE A 278 13.36 -13.21 7.09
C PHE A 278 14.62 -12.80 6.30
N SER A 279 14.68 -13.17 5.02
CA SER A 279 15.83 -12.97 4.12
C SER A 279 15.83 -11.60 3.47
#